data_AF-K1ZBV4-F1
#
_entry.id   AF-K1ZBV4-F1
#
_cell.length_a   1.000
_cell.length_b   1.000
_cell.length_c   1.000
_cell.angle_alpha   90.00
_cell.angle_beta   90.00
_cell.angle_gamma   90.00
#
_symmetry.space_group_name_H-M   'P 1'
#
loop_
_entity.id
_entity.type
_entity.pdbx_description
1 polymer ?
#
loop_
_entity_poly.entity_id
_entity_poly.type
_entity_poly.pdbx_seq_one_letter_code
_entity_poly.pdbx_strand_id
1 'polypeptide(L)' 'MATNDKQRVTLFLNPKLLKHARAQAVIEDLTLTSMIEKVLIKYLPEEIVIVKPKV' A
#
# COMPACT_ATOMS: atom_id res chain seq x y z
N MET A 1 25.28 -1.63 -6.39
CA MET A 1 24.17 -2.54 -6.05
C MET A 1 22.91 -1.70 -6.01
N ALA A 2 21.85 -2.05 -6.74
CA ALA A 2 20.59 -1.33 -6.63
C ALA A 2 19.99 -1.62 -5.25
N THR A 3 19.96 -0.62 -4.36
CA THR A 3 19.30 -0.67 -3.06
C THR A 3 17.80 -0.69 -3.29
N ASN A 4 17.19 -1.88 -3.24
CA ASN A 4 15.76 -2.03 -3.20
C ASN A 4 15.29 -1.92 -1.74
N ASP A 5 14.97 -0.72 -1.30
CA ASP A 5 14.56 -0.44 0.10
C ASP A 5 13.11 -0.89 0.40
N LYS A 6 12.48 -1.65 -0.51
CA LYS A 6 11.10 -2.14 -0.35
C LYS A 6 11.07 -3.43 0.48
N GLN A 7 10.21 -3.45 1.49
CA GLN A 7 9.92 -4.65 2.27
C GLN A 7 8.78 -5.46 1.63
N ARG A 8 8.97 -6.78 1.48
CA ARG A 8 7.90 -7.69 1.06
C ARG A 8 6.98 -8.02 2.24
N VAL A 9 5.68 -7.81 2.07
CA VAL A 9 4.65 -8.13 3.07
C VAL A 9 3.60 -9.05 2.46
N THR A 10 3.17 -10.06 3.22
CA THR A 10 2.07 -10.96 2.82
C THR A 10 0.79 -10.54 3.54
N LEU A 11 -0.29 -10.35 2.78
CA LEU A 11 -1.60 -9.93 3.29
C LEU A 11 -2.68 -10.89 2.78
N PHE A 12 -3.59 -11.30 3.66
CA PHE A 12 -4.79 -12.04 3.26
C PHE A 12 -5.94 -11.05 3.06
N LEU A 13 -6.51 -11.02 1.86
CA LEU A 13 -7.57 -10.09 1.46
C LEU A 13 -8.75 -10.85 0.86
N ASN A 14 -9.93 -10.23 0.86
CA ASN A 14 -11.08 -10.77 0.15
C ASN A 14 -10.75 -10.96 -1.35
N PRO A 15 -10.91 -12.17 -1.93
CA PRO A 15 -10.56 -12.44 -3.32
C PRO A 15 -11.29 -11.54 -4.32
N LYS A 16 -12.53 -11.12 -4.03
CA LYS A 16 -13.29 -10.21 -4.89
C LYS A 16 -12.61 -8.84 -4.95
N LEU A 17 -12.19 -8.30 -3.80
CA LEU A 17 -11.47 -7.03 -3.73
C LEU A 17 -10.15 -7.09 -4.51
N LEU A 18 -9.40 -8.19 -4.36
CA LEU A 18 -8.14 -8.36 -5.08
C LEU A 18 -8.34 -8.38 -6.61
N LYS A 19 -9.42 -8.99 -7.11
CA LYS A 19 -9.75 -9.00 -8.55
C LYS A 19 -10.06 -7.59 -9.05
N HIS A 20 -10.89 -6.85 -8.32
CA HIS A 20 -11.23 -5.47 -8.69
C HIS A 20 -9.99 -4.56 -8.66
N ALA A 21 -9.16 -4.66 -7.63
CA ALA A 21 -7.93 -3.87 -7.53
C ALA A 21 -6.96 -4.17 -8.67
N ARG A 22 -6.82 -5.44 -9.09
CA ARG A 22 -6.00 -5.80 -10.26
C ARG A 22 -6.54 -5.21 -11.56
N ALA A 23 -7.85 -5.27 -11.78
CA ALA A 23 -8.47 -4.67 -12.96
C ALA A 23 -8.26 -3.16 -12.99
N GLN A 24 -8.43 -2.48 -11.85
CA GLN A 24 -8.17 -1.05 -11.72
C GLN A 24 -6.70 -0.71 -12.02
N ALA A 25 -5.76 -1.51 -11.52
CA ALA A 25 -4.33 -1.29 -11.76
C ALA A 25 -3.98 -1.34 -13.25
N VAL A 26 -4.61 -2.25 -14.00
CA VAL A 26 -4.45 -2.33 -15.46
C VAL A 26 -5.02 -1.10 -16.18
N ILE A 27 -6.19 -0.62 -15.77
CA ILE A 27 -6.82 0.58 -16.36
C ILE A 27 -5.94 1.83 -16.16
N GLU A 28 -5.26 1.92 -15.02
CA GLU A 28 -4.37 3.04 -14.67
C GLU A 28 -2.93 2.88 -15.18
N ASP A 29 -2.62 1.80 -15.91
CA ASP A 29 -1.26 1.44 -16.33
C ASP A 29 -0.25 1.38 -15.15
N LEU A 30 -0.71 0.84 -14.02
CA LEU A 30 0.07 0.66 -12.79
C LEU A 30 0.21 -0.81 -12.43
N THR A 31 1.27 -1.14 -11.69
CA THR A 31 1.33 -2.43 -11.01
C THR A 31 0.40 -2.43 -9.78
N LEU A 32 -0.12 -3.60 -9.40
CA LEU A 32 -0.90 -3.75 -8.17
C LEU A 32 -0.12 -3.24 -6.95
N THR A 33 1.19 -3.48 -6.91
CA THR A 33 2.07 -2.99 -5.83
C THR A 33 2.09 -1.47 -5.77
N SER A 34 2.31 -0.81 -6.92
CA SER A 34 2.33 0.66 -7.00
C SER A 34 0.97 1.28 -6.65
N MET A 35 -0.13 0.63 -7.05
CA MET A 35 -1.48 1.05 -6.69
C MET A 35 -1.70 0.97 -5.18
N ILE A 36 -1.32 -0.14 -4.55
CA ILE A 36 -1.46 -0.30 -3.10
C ILE A 36 -0.61 0.73 -2.36
N GLU A 37 0.63 0.98 -2.78
CA GLU A 37 1.48 2.02 -2.19
C GLU A 37 0.82 3.41 -2.22
N LYS A 38 0.26 3.82 -3.38
CA LYS A 38 -0.47 5.09 -3.51
C LYS A 38 -1.67 5.17 -2.58
N VAL A 39 -2.45 4.09 -2.50
CA VAL A 39 -3.63 4.03 -1.63
C VAL A 39 -3.22 4.12 -0.17
N LEU A 40 -2.19 3.36 0.26
CA LEU A 40 -1.69 3.41 1.63
C LEU A 40 -1.23 4.81 2.02
N ILE A 41 -0.50 5.51 1.15
CA ILE A 41 -0.09 6.90 1.37
C ILE A 41 -1.31 7.81 1.51
N LYS A 42 -2.33 7.65 0.67
CA LYS A 42 -3.58 8.42 0.76
C LYS A 42 -4.32 8.20 2.09
N TYR A 43 -4.16 7.03 2.71
CA TYR A 43 -4.74 6.72 4.02
C TYR A 43 -3.85 7.13 5.21
N LEU A 44 -2.63 7.61 4.96
CA LEU A 44 -1.81 8.17 6.04
C LEU A 44 -2.44 9.49 6.53
N PRO A 45 -2.44 9.74 7.84
CA PRO A 45 -2.88 11.03 8.37
C PRO A 45 -1.93 12.15 7.90
N GLU A 46 -2.48 13.34 7.70
CA GLU A 46 -1.70 14.53 7.30
C GLU A 46 -0.60 14.87 8.32
N GLU A 47 -0.89 14.66 9.62
CA GLU A 47 0.08 14.78 10.70
C GLU A 47 0.22 13.44 11.43
N ILE A 48 1.43 12.87 11.41
CA ILE A 48 1.78 11.71 12.22
C ILE A 48 2.28 12.22 13.58
N VAL A 49 1.37 12.42 14.54
CA VAL A 49 1.76 12.74 15.92
C VAL A 49 2.21 11.45 16.60
N ILE A 50 3.52 11.19 16.60
CA ILE A 50 4.12 10.09 17.36
C ILE A 50 4.10 10.48 18.84
N VAL A 51 3.01 10.16 19.55
CA VAL A 51 2.95 10.32 21.00
C VAL A 51 3.78 9.21 21.63
N LYS A 52 4.85 9.56 22.36
CA LYS A 52 5.54 8.58 23.21
C LYS A 52 4.51 8.02 24.20
N PRO A 53 4.36 6.69 24.30
CA PRO A 53 3.55 6.11 25.36
C PRO A 53 4.07 6.66 26.69
N LYS A 54 3.20 7.29 27.49
CA LYS A 54 3.53 7.58 28.88
C LYS A 54 3.61 6.23 29.59
N VAL A 55 4.83 5.83 29.94
CA VAL A 55 5.10 4.74 30.90
C VAL A 55 4.96 5.32 32.30
#